data_AF-A0A1C0AL59-F1
#
_entry.id   AF-A0A1C0AL59-F1
#
_cell.length_a   1.000
_cell.length_b   1.000
_cell.length_c   1.000
_cell.angle_alpha   90.00
_cell.angle_beta   90.00
_cell.angle_gamma   90.00
#
_symmetry.space_group_name_H-M   'P 1'
#
loop_
_entity.id
_entity.type
_entity.pdbx_description
1 polymer ?
#
loop_
_entity_poly.entity_id
_entity_poly.type
_entity_poly.pdbx_seq_one_letter_code
_entity_poly.pdbx_strand_id
1 'polypeptide(L)'
;MLELELNGQRYSKAHHASGLMAQLEGRSRKSIDFKHCNISAVMLQLGYPYIRGYKPLANYQGLLFDVVEDRLRGNRSVDQAVEAAVGRPAAEVSIPAMDIVWVDPPPAAKRPAETWRPTFRHLVRDYLAQEARNRSLGQAGELFVAEFEARRLDAAGKKSLAARVEHVAASMGDGLGFDVLSFDLDGRERLIEVKTTSFGELTPFFVSRNELARSEADRDQYHLYRVFDFRDQPRLFGLQGAISEQCSLDPVSYLARVA
;
A
#
# COMPACT_ATOMS: atom_id res chain seq x y z
N MET A 1 -10.13 -5.02 -16.68
CA MET A 1 -9.45 -3.75 -16.30
C MET A 1 -8.16 -4.04 -15.53
N LEU A 2 -8.20 -4.75 -14.38
CA LEU A 2 -6.95 -5.09 -13.65
C LEU A 2 -5.92 -5.80 -14.53
N GLU A 3 -6.31 -6.86 -15.26
CA GLU A 3 -5.38 -7.56 -16.17
C GLU A 3 -4.73 -6.61 -17.20
N LEU A 4 -5.53 -5.74 -17.83
CA LEU A 4 -5.04 -4.76 -18.78
C LEU A 4 -4.03 -3.81 -18.11
N GLU A 5 -4.36 -3.33 -16.92
CA GLU A 5 -3.52 -2.44 -16.12
C GLU A 5 -2.16 -3.07 -15.78
N LEU A 6 -2.16 -4.29 -15.25
CA LEU A 6 -0.94 -5.01 -14.85
C LEU A 6 -0.07 -5.39 -16.05
N ASN A 7 -0.68 -5.61 -17.21
CA ASN A 7 0.02 -5.86 -18.46
C ASN A 7 0.43 -4.56 -19.20
N GLY A 8 0.26 -3.38 -18.59
CA GLY A 8 0.62 -2.09 -19.19
C GLY A 8 -0.25 -1.70 -20.40
N GLN A 9 -1.39 -2.36 -20.60
CA GLN A 9 -2.31 -2.08 -21.70
C GLN A 9 -3.19 -0.88 -21.37
N ARG A 10 -3.34 0.03 -22.33
CA ARG A 10 -4.22 1.18 -22.18
C ARG A 10 -5.67 0.73 -22.17
N TYR A 11 -6.44 1.22 -21.21
CA TYR A 11 -7.89 1.05 -21.17
C TYR A 11 -8.56 2.36 -20.74
N SER A 12 -9.78 2.59 -21.24
CA SER A 12 -10.57 3.76 -20.87
C SER A 12 -11.71 3.34 -19.95
N LYS A 13 -11.66 3.78 -18.69
CA LYS A 13 -12.77 3.62 -17.75
C LYS A 13 -14.03 4.28 -18.30
N ALA A 14 -13.89 5.45 -18.95
CA ALA A 14 -14.98 6.18 -19.60
C ALA A 14 -15.72 5.27 -20.59
N HIS A 15 -14.97 4.69 -21.53
CA HIS A 15 -15.49 3.76 -22.52
C HIS A 15 -16.10 2.50 -21.88
N HIS A 16 -15.41 1.91 -20.91
CA HIS A 16 -15.87 0.69 -20.24
C HIS A 16 -17.25 0.87 -19.60
N ALA A 17 -17.47 1.93 -18.81
CA ALA A 17 -18.80 2.11 -18.23
C ALA A 17 -19.85 2.54 -19.26
N SER A 18 -19.49 3.26 -20.33
CA SER A 18 -20.46 3.51 -21.43
C SER A 18 -20.95 2.20 -22.04
N GLY A 19 -20.07 1.21 -22.23
CA GLY A 19 -20.46 -0.14 -22.66
C GLY A 19 -21.39 -0.84 -21.68
N LEU A 20 -21.09 -0.76 -20.37
CA LEU A 20 -21.96 -1.33 -19.33
C LEU A 20 -23.33 -0.63 -19.24
N MET A 21 -23.38 0.70 -19.39
CA MET A 21 -24.64 1.44 -19.41
C MET A 21 -25.55 1.02 -20.57
N ALA A 22 -24.99 0.65 -21.72
CA ALA A 22 -25.75 0.13 -22.85
C ALA A 22 -26.35 -1.27 -22.59
N GLN A 23 -25.80 -2.03 -21.64
CA GLN A 23 -26.23 -3.39 -21.32
C GLN A 23 -27.07 -3.46 -20.03
N LEU A 24 -26.98 -2.45 -19.16
CA LEU A 24 -27.60 -2.43 -17.85
C LEU A 24 -28.66 -1.33 -17.79
N GLU A 25 -29.93 -1.72 -17.88
CA GLU A 25 -31.06 -0.80 -17.81
C GLU A 25 -31.04 0.05 -16.53
N GLY A 26 -31.24 1.37 -16.69
CA GLY A 26 -31.35 2.32 -15.58
C GLY A 26 -30.06 2.61 -14.80
N ARG A 27 -28.90 2.10 -15.23
CA ARG A 27 -27.62 2.36 -14.54
C ARG A 27 -26.96 3.64 -15.04
N SER A 28 -26.66 4.54 -14.11
CA SER A 28 -25.84 5.72 -14.37
C SER A 28 -24.34 5.39 -14.29
N ARG A 29 -23.53 6.24 -14.93
CA ARG A 29 -22.06 6.19 -14.82
C ARG A 29 -21.59 6.12 -13.38
N LYS A 30 -22.12 7.00 -12.53
CA LYS A 30 -21.81 7.08 -11.10
C LYS A 30 -22.11 5.77 -10.38
N SER A 31 -23.25 5.12 -10.67
CA SER A 31 -23.60 3.82 -10.08
C SER A 31 -22.61 2.72 -10.49
N ILE A 32 -22.09 2.76 -11.72
CA ILE A 32 -21.14 1.76 -12.22
C ILE A 32 -19.76 1.98 -11.60
N ASP A 33 -19.29 3.22 -11.56
CA ASP A 33 -18.00 3.54 -10.92
C ASP A 33 -18.02 3.20 -9.42
N PHE A 34 -19.13 3.49 -8.72
CA PHE A 34 -19.30 3.11 -7.32
C PHE A 34 -19.25 1.58 -7.13
N LYS A 35 -19.86 0.81 -8.04
CA LYS A 35 -19.79 -0.66 -8.00
C LYS A 35 -18.35 -1.15 -8.22
N HIS A 36 -17.56 -0.51 -9.06
CA HIS A 36 -16.14 -0.85 -9.23
C HIS A 36 -15.29 -0.54 -7.99
N CYS A 37 -15.62 0.52 -7.24
CA CYS A 37 -15.04 0.77 -5.93
C CYS A 37 -15.37 -0.34 -4.92
N ASN A 38 -16.60 -0.87 -4.95
CA ASN A 38 -16.96 -2.02 -4.12
C ASN A 38 -16.24 -3.30 -4.56
N ILE A 39 -16.15 -3.57 -5.87
CA ILE A 39 -15.37 -4.71 -6.41
C ILE A 39 -13.91 -4.61 -5.96
N SER A 40 -13.32 -3.42 -6.03
CA SER A 40 -11.95 -3.15 -5.56
C SER A 40 -11.77 -3.45 -4.06
N ALA A 41 -12.78 -3.20 -3.22
CA ALA A 41 -12.74 -3.58 -1.81
C ALA A 41 -12.81 -5.10 -1.60
N VAL A 42 -13.64 -5.81 -2.38
CA VAL A 42 -13.68 -7.28 -2.34
C VAL A 42 -12.35 -7.87 -2.79
N MET A 43 -11.74 -7.34 -3.87
CA MET A 43 -10.45 -7.80 -4.38
C MET A 43 -9.36 -7.73 -3.31
N LEU A 44 -9.27 -6.62 -2.57
CA LEU A 44 -8.34 -6.51 -1.43
C LEU A 44 -8.59 -7.60 -0.38
N GLN A 45 -9.85 -7.88 -0.04
CA GLN A 45 -10.18 -8.93 0.94
C GLN A 45 -9.86 -10.34 0.45
N LEU A 46 -9.87 -10.57 -0.86
CA LEU A 46 -9.46 -11.83 -1.48
C LEU A 46 -7.94 -11.93 -1.70
N GLY A 47 -7.19 -10.89 -1.33
CA GLY A 47 -5.73 -10.83 -1.42
C GLY A 47 -5.19 -10.39 -2.77
N TYR A 48 -6.02 -9.78 -3.63
CA TYR A 48 -5.62 -9.19 -4.92
C TYR A 48 -5.36 -7.68 -4.77
N PRO A 49 -4.52 -7.09 -5.65
CA PRO A 49 -4.49 -5.63 -5.80
C PRO A 49 -5.83 -5.09 -6.31
N TYR A 50 -6.11 -3.83 -6.01
CA TYR A 50 -7.31 -3.15 -6.52
C TYR A 50 -7.05 -2.43 -7.85
N ILE A 51 -8.11 -2.07 -8.56
CA ILE A 51 -8.01 -1.37 -9.84
C ILE A 51 -7.66 0.10 -9.58
N ARG A 52 -6.52 0.59 -10.09
CA ARG A 52 -6.10 1.98 -9.84
C ARG A 52 -7.21 2.96 -10.20
N GLY A 53 -7.41 3.98 -9.37
CA GLY A 53 -8.44 5.01 -9.51
C GLY A 53 -9.89 4.56 -9.29
N TYR A 54 -10.15 3.30 -8.91
CA TYR A 54 -11.40 2.89 -8.25
C TYR A 54 -11.10 2.63 -6.77
N LYS A 55 -11.14 3.70 -5.95
CA LYS A 55 -10.78 3.63 -4.53
C LYS A 55 -11.67 2.60 -3.80
N PRO A 56 -11.10 1.62 -3.07
CA PRO A 56 -11.88 0.61 -2.37
C PRO A 56 -12.94 1.19 -1.43
N LEU A 57 -14.19 0.77 -1.57
CA LEU A 57 -15.29 1.13 -0.67
C LEU A 57 -15.90 -0.13 -0.04
N ALA A 58 -15.67 -0.31 1.26
CA ALA A 58 -16.01 -1.54 2.00
C ALA A 58 -17.50 -1.75 2.28
N ASN A 59 -18.35 -0.74 2.07
CA ASN A 59 -19.80 -0.90 2.24
C ASN A 59 -20.43 -1.55 0.99
N TYR A 60 -20.49 -2.88 0.97
CA TYR A 60 -21.08 -3.67 -0.09
C TYR A 60 -21.90 -4.86 0.44
N GLN A 61 -22.77 -5.40 -0.41
CA GLN A 61 -23.62 -6.56 -0.08
C GLN A 61 -22.85 -7.87 -0.24
N GLY A 62 -23.14 -8.88 0.60
CA GLY A 62 -22.50 -10.20 0.55
C GLY A 62 -22.50 -10.84 -0.84
N LEU A 63 -23.61 -10.74 -1.59
CA LEU A 63 -23.70 -11.26 -2.96
C LEU A 63 -22.60 -10.71 -3.90
N LEU A 64 -22.16 -9.46 -3.71
CA LEU A 64 -21.06 -8.93 -4.52
C LEU A 64 -19.76 -9.67 -4.25
N PHE A 65 -19.51 -10.04 -2.98
CA PHE A 65 -18.35 -10.81 -2.60
C PHE A 65 -18.33 -12.15 -3.34
N ASP A 66 -19.42 -12.90 -3.25
CA ASP A 66 -19.55 -14.23 -3.86
C ASP A 66 -19.33 -14.18 -5.38
N VAL A 67 -19.96 -13.21 -6.06
CA VAL A 67 -19.82 -13.04 -7.52
C VAL A 67 -18.39 -12.69 -7.93
N VAL A 68 -17.70 -11.85 -7.15
CA VAL A 68 -16.31 -11.49 -7.44
C VAL A 68 -15.37 -12.66 -7.14
N GLU A 69 -15.60 -13.40 -6.05
CA GLU A 69 -14.84 -14.60 -5.70
C GLU A 69 -14.93 -15.65 -6.82
N ASP A 70 -16.15 -15.98 -7.26
CA ASP A 70 -16.39 -16.94 -8.33
C ASP A 70 -15.78 -16.47 -9.65
N ARG A 71 -15.89 -15.17 -9.97
CA ARG A 71 -15.31 -14.60 -11.19
C ARG A 71 -13.79 -14.69 -11.19
N LEU A 72 -13.13 -14.45 -10.06
CA LEU A 72 -11.67 -14.55 -9.95
C LEU A 72 -11.22 -16.01 -9.97
N ARG A 73 -11.93 -16.92 -9.28
CA ARG A 73 -11.63 -18.36 -9.28
C ARG A 73 -11.58 -18.96 -10.69
N GLY A 74 -12.49 -18.52 -11.56
CA GLY A 74 -12.54 -18.99 -12.95
C GLY A 74 -11.57 -18.29 -13.92
N ASN A 75 -10.84 -17.27 -13.49
CA ASN A 75 -10.12 -16.38 -14.39
C ASN A 75 -8.58 -16.45 -14.24
N ARG A 76 -7.98 -17.45 -14.91
CA ARG A 76 -6.53 -17.67 -14.87
C ARG A 76 -5.68 -16.53 -15.44
N SER A 77 -6.19 -15.74 -16.38
CA SER A 77 -5.40 -14.65 -16.97
C SER A 77 -5.15 -13.52 -15.96
N VAL A 78 -6.13 -13.24 -15.10
CA VAL A 78 -5.97 -12.26 -14.01
C VAL A 78 -4.95 -12.77 -13.00
N ASP A 79 -5.02 -14.05 -12.60
CA ASP A 79 -4.04 -14.65 -11.68
C ASP A 79 -2.61 -14.55 -12.22
N GLN A 80 -2.41 -14.90 -13.49
CA GLN A 80 -1.10 -14.81 -14.15
C GLN A 80 -0.58 -13.38 -14.22
N ALA A 81 -1.46 -12.41 -14.53
CA ALA A 81 -1.08 -11.00 -14.57
C ALA A 81 -0.66 -10.47 -13.18
N VAL A 82 -1.37 -10.87 -12.13
CA VAL A 82 -1.05 -10.47 -10.74
C VAL A 82 0.23 -11.14 -10.28
N GLU A 83 0.41 -12.44 -10.52
CA GLU A 83 1.61 -13.17 -10.14
C GLU A 83 2.86 -12.59 -10.84
N ALA A 84 2.77 -12.29 -12.13
CA ALA A 84 3.83 -11.63 -12.87
C ALA A 84 4.13 -10.22 -12.32
N ALA A 85 3.09 -9.44 -11.99
CA ALA A 85 3.26 -8.11 -11.43
C ALA A 85 3.91 -8.13 -10.03
N VAL A 86 3.51 -9.05 -9.15
CA VAL A 86 4.07 -9.17 -7.79
C VAL A 86 5.52 -9.67 -7.84
N GLY A 87 5.81 -10.67 -8.70
CA GLY A 87 7.12 -11.28 -8.84
C GLY A 87 8.16 -10.41 -9.57
N ARG A 88 7.75 -9.34 -10.24
CA ARG A 88 8.66 -8.42 -10.94
C ARG A 88 9.68 -7.82 -9.96
N PRO A 89 11.00 -7.95 -10.18
CA PRO A 89 11.98 -7.24 -9.36
C PRO A 89 11.79 -5.72 -9.45
N ALA A 90 12.02 -5.01 -8.35
CA ALA A 90 12.11 -3.56 -8.37
C ALA A 90 13.59 -3.14 -8.53
N ALA A 91 13.81 -2.09 -9.31
CA ALA A 91 15.10 -1.42 -9.42
C ALA A 91 15.03 -0.05 -8.75
N GLU A 92 16.18 0.55 -8.46
CA GLU A 92 16.25 1.93 -8.00
C GLU A 92 15.62 2.87 -9.03
N VAL A 93 14.73 3.74 -8.56
CA VAL A 93 14.06 4.75 -9.38
C VAL A 93 14.63 6.11 -9.03
N SER A 94 15.01 6.90 -10.03
CA SER A 94 15.42 8.28 -9.80
C SER A 94 14.26 9.06 -9.20
N ILE A 95 14.50 9.79 -8.10
CA ILE A 95 13.49 10.65 -7.50
C ILE A 95 13.19 11.82 -8.45
N PRO A 96 11.92 12.00 -8.87
CA PRO A 96 11.45 13.21 -9.56
C PRO A 96 11.58 14.46 -8.67
N ALA A 97 10.96 15.57 -9.07
CA ALA A 97 10.84 16.74 -8.21
C ALA A 97 10.09 16.37 -6.90
N MET A 98 10.59 16.86 -5.76
CA MET A 98 10.13 16.46 -4.42
C MET A 98 8.63 16.74 -4.19
N ASP A 99 8.13 17.83 -4.76
CA ASP A 99 6.74 18.29 -4.73
C ASP A 99 5.78 17.38 -5.52
N ILE A 100 6.29 16.59 -6.46
CA ILE A 100 5.52 15.60 -7.22
C ILE A 100 5.41 14.29 -6.43
N VAL A 101 6.47 13.96 -5.69
CA VAL A 101 6.59 12.70 -4.96
C VAL A 101 5.78 12.74 -3.68
N TRP A 102 5.88 13.82 -2.91
CA TRP A 102 5.16 13.97 -1.64
C TRP A 102 3.70 14.37 -1.88
N VAL A 103 2.76 13.58 -1.39
CA VAL A 103 1.32 13.84 -1.47
C VAL A 103 0.69 13.83 -0.08
N ASP A 104 -0.49 14.45 0.04
CA ASP A 104 -1.27 14.36 1.27
C ASP A 104 -1.73 12.91 1.54
N PRO A 105 -1.74 12.47 2.80
CA PRO A 105 -2.28 11.16 3.14
C PRO A 105 -3.77 11.10 2.78
N PRO A 106 -4.26 9.94 2.31
CA PRO A 106 -5.68 9.79 2.01
C PRO A 106 -6.52 9.99 3.28
N PRO A 107 -7.75 10.51 3.17
CA PRO A 107 -8.61 10.71 4.32
C PRO A 107 -8.87 9.37 5.02
N ALA A 108 -8.78 9.38 6.35
CA ALA A 108 -9.05 8.20 7.16
C ALA A 108 -10.45 7.65 6.86
N ALA A 109 -10.52 6.44 6.30
CA ALA A 109 -11.79 5.77 6.08
C ALA A 109 -12.31 5.25 7.43
N LYS A 110 -13.45 5.77 7.88
CA LYS A 110 -14.17 5.17 9.01
C LYS A 110 -14.63 3.77 8.59
N ARG A 111 -13.93 2.74 9.06
CA ARG A 111 -14.43 1.37 8.98
C ARG A 111 -15.52 1.21 10.04
N PRO A 112 -16.69 0.66 9.71
CA PRO A 112 -17.61 0.18 10.73
C PRO A 112 -16.85 -0.79 11.64
N ALA A 113 -17.13 -0.77 12.95
CA ALA A 113 -16.64 -1.81 13.84
C ALA A 113 -17.24 -3.15 13.38
N GLU A 114 -16.50 -3.90 12.57
CA GLU A 114 -16.91 -5.22 12.15
C GLU A 114 -16.63 -6.18 13.31
N THR A 115 -17.68 -6.86 13.78
CA THR A 115 -17.49 -8.01 14.65
C THR A 115 -16.81 -9.08 13.82
N TRP A 116 -15.59 -9.48 14.22
CA TRP A 116 -14.89 -10.58 13.55
C TRP A 116 -15.81 -11.81 13.54
N ARG A 117 -16.18 -12.26 12.33
CA ARG A 117 -16.94 -13.48 12.11
C ARG A 117 -16.05 -14.43 11.32
N PRO A 118 -15.76 -15.64 11.83
CA PRO A 118 -15.03 -16.63 11.06
C PRO A 118 -15.78 -16.91 9.76
N THR A 119 -15.19 -16.50 8.64
CA THR A 119 -15.66 -16.83 7.30
C THR A 119 -14.64 -17.75 6.68
N PHE A 120 -15.04 -19.01 6.45
CA PHE A 120 -14.22 -19.99 5.75
C PHE A 120 -14.37 -19.72 4.25
N ARG A 121 -13.41 -18.99 3.69
CA ARG A 121 -13.42 -18.55 2.29
C ARG A 121 -12.87 -19.64 1.39
N HIS A 122 -13.40 -19.72 0.17
CA HIS A 122 -12.99 -20.72 -0.81
C HIS A 122 -11.79 -20.25 -1.65
N LEU A 123 -11.56 -18.94 -1.75
CA LEU A 123 -10.42 -18.32 -2.42
C LEU A 123 -9.80 -17.25 -1.51
N VAL A 124 -8.58 -17.48 -1.04
CA VAL A 124 -7.74 -16.44 -0.44
C VAL A 124 -6.38 -16.55 -1.09
N ARG A 125 -5.99 -15.51 -1.83
CA ARG A 125 -4.64 -15.38 -2.39
C ARG A 125 -3.75 -14.63 -1.42
N ASP A 126 -2.45 -14.85 -1.52
CA ASP A 126 -1.45 -14.17 -0.70
C ASP A 126 -0.68 -13.11 -1.49
N TYR A 127 -1.19 -12.63 -2.64
CA TYR A 127 -0.45 -11.71 -3.52
C TYR A 127 0.00 -10.43 -2.81
N LEU A 128 -0.84 -9.85 -1.94
CA LEU A 128 -0.45 -8.70 -1.11
C LEU A 128 0.68 -9.05 -0.14
N ALA A 129 0.65 -10.24 0.46
CA ALA A 129 1.70 -10.71 1.37
C ALA A 129 2.97 -11.13 0.61
N GLN A 130 2.84 -11.64 -0.62
CA GLN A 130 3.96 -11.94 -1.50
C GLN A 130 4.65 -10.65 -1.97
N GLU A 131 3.88 -9.61 -2.29
CA GLU A 131 4.43 -8.29 -2.61
C GLU A 131 5.17 -7.70 -1.40
N ALA A 132 4.56 -7.74 -0.21
CA ALA A 132 5.20 -7.23 1.01
C ALA A 132 6.49 -7.99 1.37
N ARG A 133 6.61 -9.28 1.00
CA ARG A 133 7.83 -10.08 1.16
C ARG A 133 8.85 -9.88 0.04
N ASN A 134 8.54 -9.09 -0.99
CA ASN A 134 9.45 -8.84 -2.09
C ASN A 134 10.61 -7.95 -1.62
N ARG A 135 11.72 -8.59 -1.23
CA ARG A 135 12.92 -7.91 -0.72
C ARG A 135 13.48 -6.85 -1.68
N SER A 136 13.42 -7.09 -2.99
CA SER A 136 13.90 -6.09 -3.97
C SER A 136 13.04 -4.81 -3.93
N LEU A 137 11.73 -4.95 -3.72
CA LEU A 137 10.80 -3.82 -3.62
C LEU A 137 10.97 -3.08 -2.30
N GLY A 138 11.09 -3.81 -1.18
CA GLY A 138 11.36 -3.22 0.14
C GLY A 138 12.64 -2.40 0.12
N GLN A 139 13.76 -3.03 -0.24
CA GLN A 139 15.07 -2.38 -0.29
C GLN A 139 15.09 -1.16 -1.24
N ALA A 140 14.50 -1.26 -2.42
CA ALA A 140 14.46 -0.14 -3.35
C ALA A 140 13.63 1.04 -2.80
N GLY A 141 12.55 0.76 -2.06
CA GLY A 141 11.76 1.79 -1.41
C GLY A 141 12.46 2.45 -0.21
N GLU A 142 13.18 1.66 0.59
CA GLU A 142 13.98 2.16 1.72
C GLU A 142 15.09 3.11 1.23
N LEU A 143 15.83 2.72 0.18
CA LEU A 143 16.84 3.56 -0.46
C LEU A 143 16.22 4.83 -1.07
N PHE A 144 15.06 4.70 -1.71
CA PHE A 144 14.32 5.85 -2.25
C PHE A 144 13.96 6.85 -1.15
N VAL A 145 13.52 6.39 0.02
CA VAL A 145 13.17 7.26 1.16
C VAL A 145 14.41 7.90 1.78
N ALA A 146 15.51 7.16 1.93
CA ALA A 146 16.76 7.71 2.44
C ALA A 146 17.28 8.87 1.56
N GLU A 147 17.32 8.66 0.24
CA GLU A 147 17.69 9.71 -0.72
C GLU A 147 16.68 10.88 -0.73
N PHE A 148 15.38 10.60 -0.61
CA PHE A 148 14.34 11.62 -0.49
C PHE A 148 14.59 12.53 0.73
N GLU A 149 14.84 11.93 1.90
CA GLU A 149 15.07 12.67 3.14
C GLU A 149 16.38 13.47 3.11
N ALA A 150 17.45 12.91 2.52
CA ALA A 150 18.70 13.64 2.30
C ALA A 150 18.48 14.88 1.43
N ARG A 151 17.74 14.75 0.32
CA ARG A 151 17.36 15.89 -0.54
C ARG A 151 16.48 16.90 0.17
N ARG A 152 15.52 16.46 0.99
CA ARG A 152 14.67 17.34 1.81
C ARG A 152 15.50 18.23 2.73
N LEU A 153 16.49 17.64 3.40
CA LEU A 153 17.40 18.36 4.30
C LEU A 153 18.36 19.29 3.54
N ASP A 154 18.95 18.83 2.43
CA ASP A 154 19.84 19.66 1.61
C ASP A 154 19.11 20.88 1.03
N ALA A 155 17.89 20.69 0.50
CA ALA A 155 17.05 21.77 0.01
C ALA A 155 16.69 22.81 1.09
N ALA A 156 16.63 22.39 2.36
CA ALA A 156 16.45 23.27 3.51
C ALA A 156 17.76 23.88 4.05
N GLY A 157 18.89 23.69 3.36
CA GLY A 157 20.20 24.20 3.74
C GLY A 157 20.88 23.41 4.87
N LYS A 158 20.37 22.22 5.22
CA LYS A 158 20.84 21.39 6.34
C LYS A 158 21.81 20.29 5.88
N LYS A 159 22.86 20.66 5.14
CA LYS A 159 23.81 19.72 4.52
C LYS A 159 24.44 18.73 5.51
N SER A 160 24.78 19.19 6.71
CA SER A 160 25.36 18.34 7.76
C SER A 160 24.39 17.29 8.29
N LEU A 161 23.08 17.58 8.31
CA LEU A 161 22.05 16.60 8.67
C LEU A 161 21.76 15.66 7.50
N ALA A 162 21.72 16.18 6.27
CA ALA A 162 21.53 15.37 5.07
C ALA A 162 22.60 14.27 4.94
N ALA A 163 23.87 14.59 5.22
CA ALA A 163 24.98 13.63 5.21
C ALA A 163 24.92 12.57 6.32
N ARG A 164 24.03 12.75 7.32
CA ARG A 164 23.83 11.81 8.43
C ARG A 164 22.58 10.93 8.25
N VAL A 165 21.81 11.12 7.18
CA VAL A 165 20.67 10.24 6.89
C VAL A 165 21.21 8.82 6.64
N GLU A 166 20.63 7.84 7.31
CA GLU A 166 21.14 6.46 7.29
C GLU A 166 20.01 5.47 6.98
N HIS A 167 20.30 4.51 6.10
CA HIS A 167 19.47 3.32 5.89
C HIS A 167 19.87 2.26 6.92
N VAL A 168 19.20 2.28 8.08
CA VAL A 168 19.60 1.55 9.28
C VAL A 168 19.29 0.05 9.17
N ALA A 169 18.23 -0.34 8.45
CA ALA A 169 17.91 -1.74 8.21
C ALA A 169 19.07 -2.50 7.53
N ALA A 170 19.86 -1.83 6.69
CA ALA A 170 21.04 -2.40 6.04
C ALA A 170 22.28 -2.48 6.95
N SER A 171 22.42 -1.57 7.93
CA SER A 171 23.62 -1.46 8.77
C SER A 171 23.52 -2.20 10.12
N MET A 172 22.32 -2.24 10.73
CA MET A 172 22.12 -2.72 12.11
C MET A 172 21.11 -3.88 12.23
N GLY A 173 20.44 -4.26 11.13
CA GLY A 173 19.45 -5.34 11.07
C GLY A 173 18.01 -4.90 11.32
N ASP A 174 17.07 -5.83 11.14
CA ASP A 174 15.59 -5.63 11.20
C ASP A 174 15.01 -5.50 12.63
N GLY A 175 15.86 -5.55 13.66
CA GLY A 175 15.45 -5.58 15.06
C GLY A 175 15.08 -4.21 15.66
N LEU A 176 15.37 -3.10 14.99
CA LEU A 176 15.20 -1.75 15.55
C LEU A 176 13.77 -1.22 15.47
N GLY A 177 12.98 -1.75 14.53
CA GLY A 177 11.59 -1.36 14.30
C GLY A 177 11.43 -0.07 13.50
N PHE A 178 12.44 0.33 12.71
CA PHE A 178 12.37 1.38 11.69
C PHE A 178 13.49 1.16 10.65
N ASP A 179 13.36 1.73 9.46
CA ASP A 179 14.26 1.47 8.32
C ASP A 179 15.27 2.59 8.08
N VAL A 180 14.85 3.86 8.25
CA VAL A 180 15.65 5.04 7.89
C VAL A 180 15.73 6.01 9.08
N LEU A 181 16.94 6.43 9.43
CA LEU A 181 17.18 7.53 10.36
C LEU A 181 17.33 8.84 9.58
N SER A 182 16.50 9.82 9.91
CA SER A 182 16.55 11.17 9.35
C SER A 182 16.44 12.21 10.48
N PHE A 183 16.30 13.49 10.14
CA PHE A 183 16.28 14.60 11.09
C PHE A 183 15.24 15.66 10.73
N ASP A 184 14.63 16.26 11.74
CA ASP A 184 13.93 17.53 11.61
C ASP A 184 14.94 18.68 11.35
N LEU A 185 14.44 19.85 10.94
CA LEU A 185 15.29 21.00 10.63
C LEU A 185 16.05 21.57 11.85
N ASP A 186 15.54 21.28 13.04
CA ASP A 186 16.16 21.60 14.34
C ASP A 186 17.18 20.54 14.79
N GLY A 187 17.28 19.42 14.07
CA GLY A 187 18.20 18.33 14.37
C GLY A 187 17.63 17.21 15.23
N ARG A 188 16.34 17.26 15.64
CA ARG A 188 15.67 16.11 16.30
C ARG A 188 15.60 14.93 15.35
N GLU A 189 15.73 13.71 15.88
CA GLU A 189 15.71 12.50 15.06
C GLU A 189 14.31 12.19 14.52
N ARG A 190 14.29 11.62 13.32
CA ARG A 190 13.09 11.07 12.68
C ARG A 190 13.36 9.59 12.44
N LEU A 191 12.61 8.73 13.12
CA LEU A 191 12.65 7.29 12.94
C LEU A 191 11.62 6.91 11.88
N ILE A 192 12.08 6.56 10.69
CA ILE A 192 11.19 6.35 9.54
C ILE A 192 11.07 4.86 9.22
N GLU A 193 9.86 4.34 9.31
CA GLU A 193 9.45 3.03 8.82
C GLU A 193 8.89 3.16 7.40
N VAL A 194 9.37 2.35 6.47
CA VAL A 194 9.06 2.46 5.04
C VAL A 194 8.21 1.28 4.58
N LYS A 195 7.00 1.57 4.09
CA LYS A 195 6.10 0.56 3.51
C LYS A 195 5.92 0.82 2.02
N THR A 196 6.47 -0.08 1.20
CA THR A 196 6.53 0.08 -0.26
C THR A 196 5.56 -0.85 -0.98
N THR A 197 4.87 -0.36 -2.00
CA THR A 197 4.04 -1.16 -2.92
C THR A 197 4.19 -0.64 -4.35
N SER A 198 4.02 -1.52 -5.32
CA SER A 198 3.85 -1.12 -6.72
C SER A 198 2.41 -0.79 -7.08
N PHE A 199 1.47 -1.11 -6.20
CA PHE A 199 0.05 -0.83 -6.36
C PHE A 199 -0.32 0.54 -5.77
N GLY A 200 -1.62 0.86 -5.71
CA GLY A 200 -2.06 2.19 -5.33
C GLY A 200 -1.99 2.47 -3.81
N GLU A 201 -2.18 3.74 -3.45
CA GLU A 201 -2.04 4.31 -2.10
C GLU A 201 -2.84 3.59 -0.99
N LEU A 202 -3.98 2.97 -1.34
CA LEU A 202 -4.87 2.28 -0.39
C LEU A 202 -4.60 0.77 -0.30
N THR A 203 -3.51 0.29 -0.89
CA THR A 203 -3.09 -1.10 -0.77
C THR A 203 -2.67 -1.38 0.66
N PRO A 204 -3.30 -2.34 1.36
CA PRO A 204 -2.93 -2.72 2.73
C PRO A 204 -1.46 -3.13 2.82
N PHE A 205 -0.88 -2.96 4.00
CA PHE A 205 0.50 -3.33 4.29
C PHE A 205 0.57 -4.03 5.65
N PHE A 206 1.66 -4.75 5.86
CA PHE A 206 1.91 -5.51 7.08
C PHE A 206 2.82 -4.71 8.00
N VAL A 207 2.55 -4.80 9.29
CA VAL A 207 3.40 -4.22 10.34
C VAL A 207 3.84 -5.30 11.31
N SER A 208 5.11 -5.26 11.71
CA SER A 208 5.65 -6.20 12.69
C SER A 208 5.35 -5.77 14.12
N ARG A 209 5.51 -6.70 15.06
CA ARG A 209 5.40 -6.40 16.50
C ARG A 209 6.42 -5.34 16.95
N ASN A 210 7.63 -5.37 16.38
CA ASN A 210 8.70 -4.46 16.75
C ASN A 210 8.41 -3.05 16.24
N GLU A 211 7.93 -2.91 15.01
CA GLU A 211 7.49 -1.62 14.45
C GLU A 211 6.35 -1.00 15.27
N LEU A 212 5.35 -1.81 15.64
CA LEU A 212 4.27 -1.34 16.51
C LEU A 212 4.84 -0.84 17.85
N ALA A 213 5.65 -1.65 18.53
CA ALA A 213 6.23 -1.29 19.82
C ALA A 213 7.13 -0.05 19.74
N ARG A 214 7.92 0.08 18.67
CA ARG A 214 8.78 1.24 18.41
C ARG A 214 7.95 2.50 18.18
N SER A 215 6.89 2.40 17.38
CA SER A 215 6.02 3.55 17.09
C SER A 215 5.31 4.09 18.32
N GLU A 216 5.00 3.23 19.30
CA GLU A 216 4.41 3.64 20.58
C GLU A 216 5.47 4.29 21.50
N ALA A 217 6.66 3.68 21.59
CA ALA A 217 7.72 4.17 22.47
C ALA A 217 8.29 5.53 22.03
N ASP A 218 8.44 5.74 20.72
CA ASP A 218 9.09 6.90 20.13
C ASP A 218 8.09 7.78 19.33
N ARG A 219 6.83 7.83 19.76
CA ARG A 219 5.70 8.44 19.00
C ARG A 219 6.00 9.80 18.37
N ASP A 220 6.71 10.68 19.08
CA ASP A 220 6.93 12.06 18.63
C ASP A 220 7.94 12.13 17.47
N GLN A 221 8.81 11.13 17.36
CA GLN A 221 9.88 11.02 16.38
C GLN A 221 9.59 9.94 15.31
N TYR A 222 8.57 9.10 15.52
CA TYR A 222 8.23 8.00 14.62
C TYR A 222 7.39 8.47 13.43
N HIS A 223 7.80 8.03 12.26
CA HIS A 223 7.17 8.34 10.99
C HIS A 223 6.98 7.07 10.18
N LEU A 224 5.75 6.82 9.73
CA LEU A 224 5.44 5.79 8.75
C LEU A 224 5.36 6.43 7.36
N TYR A 225 6.27 6.06 6.45
CA TYR A 225 6.26 6.52 5.07
C TYR A 225 5.64 5.43 4.19
N ARG A 226 4.55 5.77 3.51
CA ARG A 226 3.90 4.89 2.53
C ARG A 226 4.37 5.27 1.13
N VAL A 227 5.16 4.42 0.50
CA VAL A 227 5.59 4.56 -0.89
C VAL A 227 4.73 3.66 -1.78
N PHE A 228 4.12 4.22 -2.81
CA PHE A 228 3.17 3.51 -3.67
C PHE A 228 3.35 3.88 -5.14
N ASP A 229 2.73 3.10 -6.03
CA ASP A 229 2.94 3.15 -7.48
C ASP A 229 4.45 3.07 -7.87
N PHE A 230 5.26 2.40 -7.02
CA PHE A 230 6.71 2.54 -7.00
C PHE A 230 7.41 2.28 -8.35
N ARG A 231 6.96 1.26 -9.09
CA ARG A 231 7.58 0.85 -10.36
C ARG A 231 7.26 1.75 -11.55
N ASP A 232 6.25 2.61 -11.45
CA ASP A 232 5.80 3.47 -12.54
C ASP A 232 6.05 4.95 -12.24
N GLN A 233 5.44 5.45 -11.16
CA GLN A 233 5.51 6.84 -10.72
C GLN A 233 5.46 6.85 -9.19
N PRO A 234 6.61 6.65 -8.51
CA PRO A 234 6.65 6.54 -7.07
C PRO A 234 6.11 7.82 -6.43
N ARG A 235 5.14 7.64 -5.54
CA ARG A 235 4.56 8.68 -4.70
C ARG A 235 4.59 8.24 -3.26
N LEU A 236 4.58 9.21 -2.36
CA LEU A 236 4.90 9.04 -0.95
C LEU A 236 3.99 9.94 -0.12
N PHE A 237 3.44 9.41 0.96
CA PHE A 237 2.88 10.21 2.05
C PHE A 237 3.45 9.71 3.39
N GLY A 238 3.50 10.61 4.37
CA GLY A 238 3.96 10.30 5.73
C GLY A 238 2.84 10.39 6.77
N LEU A 239 2.86 9.50 7.75
CA LEU A 239 2.03 9.55 8.95
C LEU A 239 2.96 9.65 10.16
N GLN A 240 2.72 10.62 11.06
CA GLN A 240 3.52 10.79 12.28
C GLN A 240 2.78 10.23 13.49
N GLY A 241 3.51 9.60 14.41
CA GLY A 241 2.94 9.06 15.63
C GLY A 241 2.89 7.54 15.68
N ALA A 242 2.21 7.03 16.70
CA ALA A 242 1.97 5.61 16.87
C ALA A 242 1.15 5.05 15.71
N ILE A 243 1.56 3.90 15.17
CA ILE A 243 0.86 3.25 14.05
C ILE A 243 -0.60 2.96 14.43
N SER A 244 -0.88 2.60 15.69
CA SER A 244 -2.22 2.29 16.19
C SER A 244 -3.18 3.50 16.17
N GLU A 245 -2.65 4.72 16.25
CA GLU A 245 -3.43 5.97 16.17
C GLU A 245 -3.67 6.39 14.72
N GLN A 246 -2.73 6.08 13.83
CA GLN A 246 -2.76 6.49 12.42
C GLN A 246 -3.42 5.45 11.49
N CYS A 247 -3.46 4.18 11.89
CA CYS A 247 -3.90 3.06 11.06
C CYS A 247 -4.92 2.16 11.78
N SER A 248 -5.83 1.57 11.00
CA SER A 248 -6.69 0.48 11.47
C SER A 248 -5.93 -0.85 11.35
N LEU A 249 -5.75 -1.54 12.47
CA LEU A 249 -5.01 -2.81 12.54
C LEU A 249 -5.96 -4.01 12.56
N ASP A 250 -5.75 -4.96 11.65
CA ASP A 250 -6.41 -6.26 11.63
C ASP A 250 -5.40 -7.36 12.01
N PRO A 251 -5.74 -8.30 12.92
CA PRO A 251 -4.85 -9.42 13.22
C PRO A 251 -4.80 -10.40 12.03
N VAL A 252 -3.60 -10.66 11.52
CA VAL A 252 -3.37 -11.51 10.33
C VAL A 252 -2.63 -12.81 10.61
N SER A 253 -1.89 -12.90 11.72
CA SER A 253 -1.22 -14.13 12.16
C SER A 253 -1.09 -14.19 13.67
N TYR A 254 -0.94 -15.40 14.21
CA TYR A 254 -0.71 -15.64 15.64
C TYR A 254 0.53 -16.51 15.81
N LEU A 255 1.41 -16.16 16.76
CA LEU A 255 2.49 -17.01 17.22
C LEU A 255 2.03 -17.82 18.43
N ALA A 256 1.98 -19.14 18.30
CA ALA A 256 1.60 -20.05 19.38
C ALA A 256 2.83 -20.76 19.98
N ARG A 257 2.76 -21.09 21.27
CA ARG A 257 3.71 -21.98 21.96
C ARG A 257 2.91 -23.03 22.71
N VAL A 258 3.48 -24.23 22.85
CA VAL A 258 2.89 -25.30 23.67
C VAL A 258 2.89 -24.82 25.12
N ALA A 259 1.74 -24.93 25.77
CA ALA A 259 1.55 -24.62 27.18
C ALA A 259 1.91 -25.81 28.07
#